data_AF-A0A0Q4RFG5-F1
#
_entry.id   AF-A0A0Q4RFG5-F1
#
_cell.length_a   1.000
_cell.length_b   1.000
_cell.length_c   1.000
_cell.angle_alpha   90.00
_cell.angle_beta   90.00
_cell.angle_gamma   90.00
#
_symmetry.space_group_name_H-M   'P 1'
#
loop_
_entity.id
_entity.type
_entity.pdbx_description
1 polymer ?
#
loop_
_entity_poly.entity_id
_entity_poly.type
_entity_poly.pdbx_seq_one_letter_code
_entity_poly.pdbx_strand_id
1 'polypeptide(L)'
;MGDKICPSCGKSSLIKLEKKASSLQRRGFVKETILILALVAAGIFFSESTLQTSLCAAGGVTALILLWMLRRNTSAERRSYQLGKLLQRESFKLVDGLRLDREAAIEVFHNDEKQQAYEMLREIGTLVRTDQIKVEQILLLQSFVLRKDMDLMLEPLLLDHFNPDLVLYMGELTKLKRDLLKEKAFRYALIHEAQILRMKDGEQILVGIAGAAVRLKRYVILYPHLVMRYARKLPKDRFLRLYNVIRNNPQHNWGALGTEVFEIYNEKYKWDTQFQ
;
A
#
# COMPACT_ATOMS: atom_id res chain seq x y z
N MET A 1 14.06 -5.22 -7.39
CA MET A 1 15.54 -5.26 -7.59
C MET A 1 16.12 -3.87 -7.42
N GLY A 2 17.25 -3.75 -6.70
CA GLY A 2 17.97 -2.48 -6.56
C GLY A 2 19.00 -2.32 -7.69
N ASP A 3 18.52 -2.11 -8.91
CA ASP A 3 19.43 -1.96 -10.05
C ASP A 3 20.23 -0.67 -9.90
N LYS A 4 21.55 -0.86 -9.77
CA LYS A 4 22.51 0.21 -9.53
C LYS A 4 22.69 1.11 -10.75
N ILE A 5 22.16 0.73 -11.91
CA ILE A 5 22.45 1.32 -13.22
C ILE A 5 21.13 1.55 -13.94
N CYS A 6 20.91 2.79 -14.37
CA CYS A 6 19.70 3.15 -15.13
C CYS A 6 19.80 2.63 -16.57
N PRO A 7 18.83 1.83 -17.07
CA PRO A 7 18.87 1.26 -18.42
C PRO A 7 18.78 2.31 -19.54
N SER A 8 18.23 3.50 -19.28
CA SER A 8 18.13 4.57 -20.27
C SER A 8 19.40 5.41 -20.43
N CYS A 9 20.27 5.49 -19.41
CA CYS A 9 21.42 6.39 -19.44
C CYS A 9 22.76 5.79 -18.96
N GLY A 10 22.78 4.51 -18.56
CA GLY A 10 24.00 3.77 -18.18
C GLY A 10 24.72 4.29 -16.91
N LYS A 11 24.14 5.27 -16.20
CA LYS A 11 24.80 5.90 -15.04
C LYS A 11 24.51 5.13 -13.76
N SER A 12 25.59 4.83 -13.03
CA SER A 12 25.56 4.14 -11.74
C SER A 12 25.29 5.10 -10.58
N SER A 13 24.05 5.57 -10.43
CA SER A 13 23.45 5.86 -9.12
C SER A 13 22.09 6.51 -9.31
N LEU A 14 21.05 5.84 -8.81
CA LEU A 14 19.81 6.50 -8.43
C LEU A 14 20.17 7.49 -7.31
N ILE A 15 20.35 8.77 -7.66
CA ILE A 15 20.62 9.82 -6.68
C ILE A 15 19.35 9.97 -5.85
N LYS A 16 19.38 9.55 -4.57
CA LYS A 16 18.30 9.82 -3.61
C LYS A 16 17.92 11.30 -3.72
N LEU A 17 16.65 11.60 -4.04
CA LEU A 17 16.15 12.96 -4.26
C LEU A 17 16.53 13.92 -3.13
N GLU A 18 16.63 13.40 -1.90
CA GLU A 18 17.10 14.10 -0.70
C GLU A 18 18.49 14.75 -0.87
N LYS A 19 19.44 14.05 -1.53
CA LYS A 19 20.79 14.59 -1.77
C LYS A 19 20.76 15.72 -2.80
N LYS A 20 19.96 15.60 -3.86
CA LYS A 20 19.81 16.64 -4.89
C LYS A 20 19.17 17.91 -4.30
N ALA A 21 18.12 17.75 -3.47
CA ALA A 21 17.47 18.86 -2.76
C ALA A 21 18.42 19.57 -1.77
N SER A 22 19.22 18.82 -1.02
CA SER A 22 20.22 19.41 -0.09
C SER A 22 21.30 20.24 -0.80
N SER A 23 21.67 19.87 -2.03
CA SER A 23 22.71 20.56 -2.82
C SER A 23 22.24 21.93 -3.35
N LEU A 24 20.96 22.03 -3.76
CA LEU A 24 20.36 23.28 -4.23
C LEU A 24 20.18 24.28 -3.07
N GLN A 25 19.81 23.78 -1.89
CA GLN A 25 19.66 24.60 -0.68
C GLN A 25 21.00 25.18 -0.18
N ARG A 26 22.12 24.48 -0.43
CA ARG A 26 23.46 24.95 -0.05
C ARG A 26 23.90 26.17 -0.89
N ARG A 27 23.50 26.25 -2.16
CA ARG A 27 23.91 27.34 -3.07
C ARG A 27 23.25 28.69 -2.76
N GLY A 28 22.01 28.70 -2.29
CA GLY A 28 21.34 29.94 -1.85
C GLY A 28 21.99 30.54 -0.60
N PHE A 29 22.35 29.68 0.36
CA PHE A 29 22.97 30.07 1.62
C PHE A 29 24.35 30.71 1.43
N VAL A 30 25.15 30.24 0.47
CA VAL A 30 26.46 30.84 0.17
C VAL A 30 26.30 32.29 -0.30
N LYS A 31 25.29 32.58 -1.13
CA LYS A 31 25.06 33.95 -1.63
C LYS A 31 24.59 34.91 -0.54
N GLU A 32 23.64 34.50 0.30
CA GLU A 32 23.13 35.32 1.41
C GLU A 32 24.23 35.57 2.47
N THR A 33 25.04 34.56 2.79
CA THR A 33 26.15 34.71 3.74
C THR A 33 27.25 35.63 3.20
N ILE A 34 27.59 35.51 1.92
CA ILE A 34 28.58 36.40 1.26
C ILE A 34 28.09 37.84 1.24
N LEU A 35 26.80 38.08 1.01
CA LEU A 35 26.23 39.42 0.96
C LEU A 35 26.27 40.11 2.34
N ILE A 36 25.97 39.37 3.42
CA ILE A 36 26.07 39.90 4.79
C ILE A 36 27.53 40.15 5.18
N LEU A 37 28.44 39.23 4.84
CA LEU A 37 29.87 39.44 5.05
C LEU A 37 30.39 40.67 4.30
N ALA A 38 29.94 40.89 3.05
CA ALA A 38 30.30 42.05 2.27
C ALA A 38 29.78 43.35 2.88
N LEU A 39 28.54 43.37 3.40
CA LEU A 39 27.97 44.53 4.09
C LEU A 39 28.69 44.84 5.41
N VAL A 40 29.03 43.81 6.20
CA VAL A 40 29.79 43.98 7.45
C VAL A 40 31.22 44.49 7.15
N ALA A 41 31.88 43.93 6.13
CA ALA A 41 33.20 44.39 5.71
C ALA A 41 33.19 45.84 5.20
N ALA A 42 32.17 46.23 4.41
CA ALA A 42 31.99 47.60 3.96
C ALA A 42 31.73 48.57 5.14
N GLY A 43 30.91 48.16 6.12
CA GLY A 43 30.64 48.95 7.32
C GLY A 43 31.88 49.16 8.21
N ILE A 44 32.76 48.16 8.31
CA ILE A 44 34.02 48.28 9.04
C ILE A 44 35.00 49.20 8.30
N PHE A 45 35.05 49.13 6.96
CA PHE A 45 35.97 49.94 6.16
C PHE A 45 35.62 51.44 6.18
N PHE A 46 34.33 51.79 6.25
CA PHE A 46 33.84 53.17 6.31
C PHE A 46 33.69 53.72 7.74
N SER A 47 34.07 52.95 8.76
CA SER A 47 33.89 53.33 10.16
C SER A 47 35.13 54.04 10.71
N GLU A 48 35.00 55.32 11.04
CA GLU A 48 36.09 56.13 11.62
C GLU A 48 36.21 56.00 13.15
N SER A 49 35.24 55.37 13.84
CA SER A 49 35.17 55.29 15.30
C SER A 49 35.14 53.85 15.84
N THR A 50 35.82 53.59 16.97
CA THR A 50 35.85 52.30 17.66
C THR A 50 34.48 51.86 18.19
N LEU A 51 33.60 52.82 18.49
CA LEU A 51 32.22 52.51 18.89
C LEU A 51 31.38 52.05 17.69
N GLN A 52 31.59 52.64 16.51
CA GLN A 52 30.85 52.29 15.29
C GLN A 52 31.27 50.90 14.77
N THR A 53 32.56 50.57 14.82
CA THR A 53 33.03 49.21 14.48
C THR A 53 32.43 48.15 15.40
N SER A 54 32.33 48.41 16.71
CA SER A 54 31.73 47.45 17.66
C SER A 54 30.23 47.21 17.41
N LEU A 55 29.48 48.27 17.06
CA LEU A 55 28.06 48.18 16.74
C LEU A 55 27.82 47.45 15.41
N CYS A 56 28.63 47.70 14.38
CA CYS A 56 28.55 46.99 13.11
C CYS A 56 28.89 45.50 13.28
N ALA A 57 29.90 45.16 14.08
CA ALA A 57 30.25 43.77 14.38
C ALA A 57 29.12 43.05 15.14
N ALA A 58 28.56 43.69 16.17
CA ALA A 58 27.44 43.14 16.94
C ALA A 58 26.20 42.93 16.07
N GLY A 59 25.87 43.88 15.21
CA GLY A 59 24.76 43.78 14.26
C GLY A 59 24.95 42.64 13.24
N GLY A 60 26.17 42.47 12.72
CA GLY A 60 26.51 41.35 11.83
C GLY A 60 26.34 39.98 12.49
N VAL A 61 26.81 39.84 13.74
CA VAL A 61 26.65 38.60 14.52
C VAL A 61 25.17 38.31 14.79
N THR A 62 24.38 39.32 15.13
CA THR A 62 22.95 39.16 15.43
C THR A 62 22.17 38.74 14.18
N ALA A 63 22.49 39.34 13.01
CA ALA A 63 21.90 38.95 11.74
C ALA A 63 22.24 37.49 11.36
N LEU A 64 23.48 37.05 11.59
CA LEU A 64 23.89 35.66 11.36
C LEU A 64 23.15 34.66 12.26
N ILE A 65 22.98 35.00 13.54
CA ILE A 65 22.23 34.18 14.50
C ILE A 65 20.75 34.10 14.09
N LEU A 66 20.15 35.21 13.70
CA LEU A 66 18.75 35.27 13.25
C LEU A 66 18.52 34.40 12.01
N LEU A 67 19.42 34.47 11.02
CA LEU A 67 19.36 33.61 9.84
C LEU A 67 19.50 32.13 10.17
N TRP A 68 20.39 31.80 11.11
CA TRP A 68 20.57 30.42 11.54
C TRP A 68 19.31 29.85 12.22
N MET A 69 18.65 30.65 13.07
CA MET A 69 17.39 30.27 13.72
C MET A 69 16.23 30.11 12.72
N LEU A 70 16.04 31.07 11.81
CA LEU A 70 15.01 30.99 10.76
C LEU A 70 15.19 29.72 9.91
N ARG A 71 16.44 29.36 9.59
CA ARG A 71 16.76 28.15 8.82
C ARG A 71 16.46 26.88 9.60
N ARG A 72 16.81 26.81 10.89
CA ARG A 72 16.53 25.62 11.71
C ARG A 72 15.04 25.34 11.76
N ASN A 73 14.23 26.40 11.97
CA ASN A 73 12.78 26.28 12.10
C ASN A 73 12.09 25.96 10.76
N THR A 74 12.54 26.54 9.64
CA THR A 74 11.87 26.37 8.33
C THR A 74 12.41 25.20 7.48
N SER A 75 13.42 24.48 7.97
CA SER A 75 14.09 23.42 7.20
C SER A 75 13.23 22.17 6.95
N ALA A 76 12.27 21.87 7.83
CA ALA A 76 11.37 20.73 7.67
C ALA A 76 10.29 20.99 6.61
N GLU A 77 9.64 22.17 6.65
CA GLU A 77 8.54 22.52 5.76
C GLU A 77 9.00 22.85 4.33
N ARG A 78 10.15 23.55 4.19
CA ARG A 78 10.69 23.90 2.86
C ARG A 78 11.16 22.68 2.07
N ARG A 79 11.58 21.59 2.74
CA ARG A 79 11.97 20.34 2.07
C ARG A 79 10.79 19.69 1.37
N SER A 80 9.65 19.57 2.03
CA SER A 80 8.44 18.98 1.44
C SER A 80 7.90 19.81 0.28
N TYR A 81 7.93 21.15 0.39
CA TYR A 81 7.51 22.04 -0.69
C TYR A 81 8.44 21.97 -1.92
N GLN A 82 9.76 22.00 -1.71
CA GLN A 82 10.72 21.89 -2.81
C GLN A 82 10.71 20.48 -3.44
N LEU A 83 10.49 19.43 -2.65
CA LEU A 83 10.30 18.08 -3.14
C LEU A 83 9.04 18.01 -4.02
N GLY A 84 7.92 18.58 -3.56
CA GLY A 84 6.68 18.67 -4.33
C GLY A 84 6.86 19.42 -5.66
N LYS A 85 7.60 20.53 -5.66
CA LYS A 85 7.90 21.30 -6.88
C LYS A 85 8.83 20.56 -7.85
N LEU A 86 9.78 19.78 -7.34
CA LEU A 86 10.65 18.93 -8.16
C LEU A 86 9.87 17.74 -8.74
N LEU A 87 9.03 17.09 -7.94
CA LEU A 87 8.12 16.03 -8.38
C LEU A 87 7.16 16.54 -9.46
N GLN A 88 6.62 17.75 -9.32
CA GLN A 88 5.73 18.33 -10.32
C GLN A 88 6.47 18.70 -11.63
N ARG A 89 7.74 19.09 -11.54
CA ARG A 89 8.55 19.44 -12.72
C ARG A 89 9.13 18.22 -13.43
N GLU A 90 9.42 17.14 -12.71
CA GLU A 90 9.97 15.89 -13.24
C GLU A 90 8.90 14.77 -13.35
N SER A 91 7.61 15.08 -13.12
CA SER A 91 6.50 14.11 -13.15
C SER A 91 6.44 13.32 -14.45
N PHE A 92 6.60 14.01 -15.59
CA PHE A 92 6.64 13.38 -16.91
C PHE A 92 7.75 12.33 -17.04
N LYS A 93 8.96 12.63 -16.54
CA LYS A 93 10.09 11.69 -16.57
C LYS A 93 9.88 10.49 -15.65
N LEU A 94 9.17 10.68 -14.53
CA LEU A 94 8.81 9.59 -13.63
C LEU A 94 7.77 8.66 -14.27
N VAL A 95 6.76 9.23 -14.94
CA VAL A 95 5.75 8.45 -15.68
C VAL A 95 6.41 7.66 -16.81
N ASP A 96 7.32 8.28 -17.57
CA ASP A 96 8.06 7.59 -18.63
C ASP A 96 8.96 6.48 -18.09
N GLY A 97 9.65 6.71 -16.97
CA GLY A 97 10.47 5.69 -16.30
C GLY A 97 9.64 4.49 -15.84
N LEU A 98 8.49 4.74 -15.21
CA LEU A 98 7.57 3.68 -14.79
C LEU A 98 6.95 2.92 -15.96
N ARG A 99 6.74 3.59 -17.11
CA ARG A 99 6.30 2.93 -18.33
C ARG A 99 7.36 1.97 -18.85
N LEU A 100 8.62 2.39 -18.88
CA LEU A 100 9.74 1.53 -19.28
C LEU A 100 9.93 0.35 -18.32
N ASP A 101 9.84 0.58 -17.01
CA ASP A 101 9.96 -0.50 -16.01
C ASP A 101 8.82 -1.54 -16.16
N ARG A 102 7.61 -1.07 -16.51
CA ARG A 102 6.47 -1.94 -16.84
C ARG A 102 6.71 -2.72 -18.13
N GLU A 103 7.19 -2.09 -19.19
CA GLU A 103 7.53 -2.77 -20.46
C GLU A 103 8.60 -3.84 -20.24
N ALA A 104 9.63 -3.56 -19.42
CA ALA A 104 10.64 -4.53 -19.03
C ALA A 104 10.04 -5.71 -18.25
N ALA A 105 9.10 -5.46 -17.34
CA ALA A 105 8.42 -6.55 -16.61
C ALA A 105 7.58 -7.44 -17.55
N ILE A 106 6.95 -6.86 -18.57
CA ILE A 106 6.21 -7.60 -19.60
C ILE A 106 7.16 -8.42 -20.49
N GLU A 107 8.33 -7.88 -20.83
CA GLU A 107 9.36 -8.61 -21.58
C GLU A 107 9.89 -9.81 -20.78
N VAL A 108 10.18 -9.64 -19.49
CA VAL A 108 10.55 -10.73 -18.57
C VAL A 108 9.45 -11.79 -18.50
N PHE A 109 8.18 -11.38 -18.53
CA PHE A 109 7.05 -12.32 -18.61
C PHE A 109 7.06 -13.14 -19.91
N HIS A 110 7.33 -12.50 -21.05
CA HIS A 110 7.44 -13.20 -22.35
C HIS A 110 8.63 -14.16 -22.40
N ASN A 111 9.68 -13.93 -21.62
CA ASN A 111 10.84 -14.80 -21.46
C ASN A 111 10.63 -15.97 -20.46
N ASP A 112 9.38 -16.26 -20.08
CA ASP A 112 8.94 -17.32 -19.15
C ASP A 112 9.42 -17.16 -17.69
N GLU A 113 10.01 -16.02 -17.33
CA GLU A 113 10.42 -15.68 -15.95
C GLU A 113 9.25 -15.04 -15.16
N LYS A 114 8.12 -15.74 -15.09
CA LYS A 114 6.84 -15.22 -14.56
C LYS A 114 6.89 -14.73 -13.10
N GLN A 115 7.65 -15.41 -12.24
CA GLN A 115 7.80 -15.02 -10.83
C GLN A 115 8.54 -13.68 -10.70
N GLN A 116 9.56 -13.47 -11.52
CA GLN A 116 10.32 -12.23 -11.54
C GLN A 116 9.46 -11.08 -12.10
N ALA A 117 8.69 -11.34 -13.16
CA ALA A 117 7.75 -10.37 -13.70
C ALA A 117 6.70 -9.93 -12.66
N TYR A 118 6.16 -10.87 -11.86
CA TYR A 118 5.24 -10.53 -10.76
C TYR A 118 5.90 -9.64 -9.70
N GLU A 119 7.12 -9.97 -9.27
CA GLU A 119 7.86 -9.17 -8.29
C GLU A 119 8.16 -7.74 -8.79
N MET A 120 8.57 -7.61 -10.06
CA MET A 120 8.78 -6.31 -10.70
C MET A 120 7.50 -5.47 -10.72
N LEU A 121 6.39 -6.05 -11.17
CA LEU A 121 5.12 -5.34 -11.19
C LEU A 121 4.59 -5.06 -9.79
N ARG A 122 4.85 -5.92 -8.82
CA ARG A 122 4.54 -5.69 -7.41
C ARG A 122 5.25 -4.45 -6.88
N GLU A 123 6.55 -4.33 -7.15
CA GLU A 123 7.34 -3.15 -6.79
C GLU A 123 6.77 -1.88 -7.46
N ILE A 124 6.46 -1.93 -8.76
CA ILE A 124 5.82 -0.81 -9.48
C ILE A 124 4.47 -0.42 -8.86
N GLY A 125 3.66 -1.41 -8.49
CA GLY A 125 2.35 -1.21 -7.85
C GLY A 125 2.41 -0.54 -6.47
N THR A 126 3.58 -0.58 -5.80
CA THR A 126 3.79 0.21 -4.57
C THR A 126 3.91 1.71 -4.84
N LEU A 127 4.39 2.07 -6.04
CA LEU A 127 4.66 3.44 -6.46
C LEU A 127 3.47 4.05 -7.23
N VAL A 128 2.79 3.27 -8.07
CA VAL A 128 1.64 3.71 -8.87
C VAL A 128 0.47 2.75 -8.73
N ARG A 129 -0.65 3.28 -8.24
CA ARG A 129 -1.90 2.54 -8.03
C ARG A 129 -2.93 2.91 -9.09
N THR A 130 -2.71 2.43 -10.31
CA THR A 130 -3.68 2.57 -11.41
C THR A 130 -4.37 1.23 -11.67
N ASP A 131 -5.66 1.25 -12.01
CA ASP A 131 -6.43 0.02 -12.27
C ASP A 131 -5.83 -0.84 -13.40
N GLN A 132 -5.19 -0.22 -14.40
CA GLN A 132 -4.48 -0.94 -15.46
C GLN A 132 -3.36 -1.84 -14.90
N ILE A 133 -2.51 -1.31 -14.01
CA ILE A 133 -1.42 -2.09 -13.39
C ILE A 133 -2.00 -3.22 -12.53
N LYS A 134 -3.10 -2.95 -11.80
CA LYS A 134 -3.77 -4.00 -11.00
C LYS A 134 -4.28 -5.13 -11.89
N VAL A 135 -4.92 -4.83 -13.02
CA VAL A 135 -5.42 -5.83 -13.96
C VAL A 135 -4.29 -6.68 -14.52
N GLU A 136 -3.15 -6.08 -14.87
CA GLU A 136 -1.98 -6.83 -15.35
C GLU A 136 -1.38 -7.73 -14.27
N GLN A 137 -1.29 -7.24 -13.04
CA GLN A 137 -0.86 -8.05 -11.90
C GLN A 137 -1.82 -9.24 -11.70
N ILE A 138 -3.13 -9.03 -11.77
CA ILE A 138 -4.14 -10.09 -11.67
C ILE A 138 -3.99 -11.12 -12.80
N LEU A 139 -3.81 -10.68 -14.04
CA LEU A 139 -3.63 -11.56 -15.19
C LEU A 139 -2.39 -12.45 -15.03
N LEU A 140 -1.28 -11.87 -14.56
CA LEU A 140 -0.08 -12.63 -14.27
C LEU A 140 -0.28 -13.66 -13.16
N LEU A 141 -1.04 -13.31 -12.11
CA LEU A 141 -1.39 -14.22 -11.02
C LEU A 141 -2.14 -15.48 -11.50
N GLN A 142 -2.87 -15.40 -12.61
CA GLN A 142 -3.53 -16.57 -13.20
C GLN A 142 -2.60 -17.47 -14.01
N SER A 143 -1.48 -16.94 -14.51
CA SER A 143 -0.57 -17.67 -15.38
C SER A 143 0.32 -18.69 -14.65
N PHE A 144 0.31 -18.70 -13.30
CA PHE A 144 1.16 -19.56 -12.50
C PHE A 144 0.39 -20.34 -11.42
N VAL A 145 1.02 -21.44 -10.96
CA VAL A 145 0.51 -22.21 -9.83
C VAL A 145 0.84 -21.45 -8.54
N LEU A 146 -0.17 -20.83 -7.95
CA LEU A 146 -0.05 -20.09 -6.70
C LEU A 146 0.43 -21.01 -5.58
N ARG A 147 1.47 -20.58 -4.85
CA ARG A 147 2.01 -21.31 -3.70
C ARG A 147 1.98 -20.46 -2.43
N LYS A 148 2.05 -21.12 -1.27
CA LYS A 148 2.00 -20.46 0.05
C LYS A 148 3.27 -19.71 0.41
N ASP A 149 4.42 -20.05 -0.17
CA ASP A 149 5.70 -19.38 0.03
C ASP A 149 5.79 -18.02 -0.67
N MET A 150 4.91 -17.75 -1.64
CA MET A 150 4.92 -16.50 -2.40
C MET A 150 4.37 -15.31 -1.59
N ASP A 151 4.91 -14.13 -1.85
CA ASP A 151 4.40 -12.87 -1.29
C ASP A 151 3.13 -12.39 -2.02
N LEU A 152 2.05 -13.10 -1.76
CA LEU A 152 0.72 -12.79 -2.29
C LEU A 152 0.13 -11.58 -1.57
N MET A 153 -0.56 -10.72 -2.33
CA MET A 153 -1.31 -9.58 -1.82
C MET A 153 -2.72 -9.58 -2.43
N LEU A 154 -3.70 -9.03 -1.70
CA LEU A 154 -5.07 -8.88 -2.20
C LEU A 154 -5.57 -7.44 -2.11
N GLU A 155 -5.45 -6.80 -0.94
CA GLU A 155 -6.03 -5.46 -0.73
C GLU A 155 -5.60 -4.40 -1.77
N PRO A 156 -4.34 -4.33 -2.23
CA PRO A 156 -3.93 -3.37 -3.26
C PRO A 156 -4.48 -3.68 -4.66
N LEU A 157 -4.83 -4.95 -4.91
CA LEU A 157 -5.32 -5.46 -6.19
C LEU A 157 -6.84 -5.36 -6.33
N LEU A 158 -7.55 -4.98 -5.27
CA LEU A 158 -9.00 -4.82 -5.35
C LEU A 158 -9.35 -3.70 -6.34
N LEU A 159 -10.22 -4.06 -7.28
CA LEU A 159 -10.78 -3.19 -8.30
C LEU A 159 -12.15 -2.70 -7.81
N ASP A 160 -12.56 -1.52 -8.28
CA ASP A 160 -13.87 -0.96 -7.96
C ASP A 160 -15.00 -1.59 -8.79
N HIS A 161 -14.64 -2.19 -9.93
CA HIS A 161 -15.56 -2.86 -10.83
C HIS A 161 -15.36 -4.38 -10.78
N PHE A 162 -16.40 -5.11 -11.19
CA PHE A 162 -16.32 -6.57 -11.27
C PHE A 162 -15.27 -7.01 -12.28
N ASN A 163 -14.32 -7.80 -11.81
CA ASN A 163 -13.34 -8.48 -12.63
C ASN A 163 -13.35 -9.99 -12.28
N PRO A 164 -13.60 -10.89 -13.25
CA PRO A 164 -13.68 -12.33 -13.01
C PRO A 164 -12.33 -12.92 -12.56
N ASP A 165 -11.22 -12.40 -13.06
CA ASP A 165 -9.88 -12.90 -12.77
C ASP A 165 -9.47 -12.61 -11.32
N LEU A 166 -9.84 -11.44 -10.81
CA LEU A 166 -9.70 -11.09 -9.40
C LEU A 166 -10.50 -12.04 -8.51
N VAL A 167 -11.70 -12.42 -8.92
CA VAL A 167 -12.56 -13.35 -8.16
C VAL A 167 -11.99 -14.76 -8.15
N LEU A 168 -11.48 -15.23 -9.28
CA LEU A 168 -10.78 -16.52 -9.36
C LEU A 168 -9.54 -16.52 -8.45
N TYR A 169 -8.75 -15.45 -8.48
CA TYR A 169 -7.62 -15.27 -7.57
C TYR A 169 -8.04 -15.26 -6.10
N MET A 170 -9.10 -14.53 -5.75
CA MET A 170 -9.68 -14.56 -4.41
C MET A 170 -10.07 -15.99 -4.00
N GLY A 171 -10.67 -16.76 -4.92
CA GLY A 171 -10.99 -18.17 -4.74
C GLY A 171 -9.77 -19.02 -4.37
N GLU A 172 -8.67 -18.88 -5.11
CA GLU A 172 -7.42 -19.58 -4.82
C GLU A 172 -6.81 -19.17 -3.47
N LEU A 173 -6.90 -17.88 -3.11
CA LEU A 173 -6.47 -17.40 -1.80
C LEU A 173 -7.26 -18.06 -0.64
N THR A 174 -8.52 -18.45 -0.84
CA THR A 174 -9.29 -19.16 0.20
C THR A 174 -8.71 -20.54 0.53
N LYS A 175 -7.95 -21.14 -0.40
CA LYS A 175 -7.27 -22.43 -0.23
C LYS A 175 -5.86 -22.26 0.32
N LEU A 176 -5.15 -21.21 -0.11
CA LEU A 176 -3.73 -21.00 0.18
C LEU A 176 -3.46 -20.11 1.40
N LYS A 177 -3.97 -18.87 1.39
CA LYS A 177 -3.70 -17.79 2.37
C LYS A 177 -4.97 -17.01 2.71
N ARG A 178 -5.83 -17.63 3.53
CA ARG A 178 -7.13 -17.08 3.97
C ARG A 178 -7.02 -15.76 4.75
N ASP A 179 -5.86 -15.51 5.35
CA ASP A 179 -5.54 -14.33 6.12
C ASP A 179 -5.46 -13.05 5.27
N LEU A 180 -5.21 -13.18 3.96
CA LEU A 180 -5.24 -12.07 3.02
C LEU A 180 -6.67 -11.59 2.71
N LEU A 181 -7.69 -12.42 2.94
CA LEU A 181 -9.09 -12.02 2.83
C LEU A 181 -9.50 -11.23 4.08
N LYS A 182 -9.55 -9.91 3.91
CA LYS A 182 -9.94 -8.94 4.93
C LYS A 182 -11.25 -8.24 4.57
N GLU A 183 -11.63 -7.25 5.37
CA GLU A 183 -12.87 -6.48 5.27
C GLU A 183 -13.19 -6.02 3.83
N LYS A 184 -12.22 -5.40 3.13
CA LYS A 184 -12.44 -4.92 1.76
C LYS A 184 -12.76 -6.04 0.77
N ALA A 185 -12.15 -7.22 0.95
CA ALA A 185 -12.39 -8.38 0.09
C ALA A 185 -13.80 -8.94 0.31
N PHE A 186 -14.27 -9.03 1.56
CA PHE A 186 -15.65 -9.45 1.85
C PHE A 186 -16.68 -8.47 1.29
N ARG A 187 -16.40 -7.16 1.40
CA ARG A 187 -17.24 -6.12 0.82
C ARG A 187 -17.32 -6.24 -0.70
N TYR A 188 -16.18 -6.40 -1.37
CA TYR A 188 -16.13 -6.60 -2.82
C TYR A 188 -16.94 -7.84 -3.25
N ALA A 189 -16.77 -8.97 -2.55
CA ALA A 189 -17.51 -10.19 -2.83
C ALA A 189 -19.02 -10.03 -2.66
N LEU A 190 -19.48 -9.23 -1.68
CA LEU A 190 -20.89 -8.94 -1.48
C LEU A 190 -21.46 -8.01 -2.54
N ILE A 191 -20.74 -6.94 -2.89
CA ILE A 191 -21.17 -5.98 -3.93
C ILE A 191 -21.37 -6.70 -5.27
N HIS A 192 -20.51 -7.66 -5.58
CA HIS A 192 -20.53 -8.39 -6.85
C HIS A 192 -21.07 -9.82 -6.73
N GLU A 193 -21.80 -10.16 -5.66
CA GLU A 193 -22.24 -11.53 -5.38
C GLU A 193 -22.99 -12.15 -6.55
N ALA A 194 -23.91 -11.41 -7.16
CA ALA A 194 -24.72 -11.88 -8.28
C ALA A 194 -23.87 -12.18 -9.53
N GLN A 195 -22.85 -11.38 -9.81
CA GLN A 195 -21.92 -11.61 -10.91
C GLN A 195 -21.03 -12.82 -10.62
N ILE A 196 -20.55 -12.96 -9.37
CA ILE A 196 -19.73 -14.10 -8.95
C ILE A 196 -20.53 -15.39 -9.12
N LEU A 197 -21.78 -15.44 -8.69
CA LEU A 197 -22.64 -16.63 -8.82
C LEU A 197 -22.89 -17.08 -10.28
N ARG A 198 -22.72 -16.19 -11.26
CA ARG A 198 -22.82 -16.55 -12.69
C ARG A 198 -21.56 -17.21 -13.23
N MET A 199 -20.45 -17.19 -12.48
CA MET A 199 -19.21 -17.86 -12.84
C MET A 199 -19.31 -19.35 -12.58
N LYS A 200 -18.59 -20.17 -13.36
CA LYS A 200 -18.59 -21.64 -13.26
C LYS A 200 -18.36 -22.15 -11.83
N ASP A 201 -17.39 -21.57 -11.11
CA ASP A 201 -17.02 -21.95 -9.74
C ASP A 201 -17.45 -20.90 -8.69
N GLY A 202 -18.34 -19.98 -9.07
CA GLY A 202 -18.70 -18.81 -8.27
C GLY A 202 -19.19 -19.13 -6.87
N GLU A 203 -20.06 -20.12 -6.75
CA GLU A 203 -20.58 -20.55 -5.45
C GLU A 203 -19.48 -21.12 -4.55
N GLN A 204 -18.58 -21.96 -5.09
CA GLN A 204 -17.49 -22.54 -4.32
C GLN A 204 -16.53 -21.46 -3.82
N ILE A 205 -16.28 -20.45 -4.65
CA ILE A 205 -15.48 -19.27 -4.29
C ILE A 205 -16.16 -18.52 -3.14
N LEU A 206 -17.46 -18.25 -3.22
CA LEU A 206 -18.20 -17.54 -2.17
C LEU A 206 -18.26 -18.33 -0.85
N VAL A 207 -18.42 -19.65 -0.91
CA VAL A 207 -18.30 -20.54 0.25
C VAL A 207 -16.89 -20.47 0.85
N GLY A 208 -15.85 -20.44 0.02
CA GLY A 208 -14.46 -20.25 0.43
C GLY A 208 -14.25 -18.92 1.16
N ILE A 209 -14.80 -17.83 0.60
CA ILE A 209 -14.71 -16.47 1.14
C ILE A 209 -15.47 -16.37 2.47
N ALA A 210 -16.69 -16.90 2.55
CA ALA A 210 -17.47 -16.98 3.78
C ALA A 210 -16.72 -17.79 4.86
N GLY A 211 -16.11 -18.91 4.47
CA GLY A 211 -15.27 -19.73 5.35
C GLY A 211 -14.02 -18.99 5.85
N ALA A 212 -13.46 -18.06 5.08
CA ALA A 212 -12.38 -17.20 5.52
C ALA A 212 -12.85 -16.12 6.52
N ALA A 213 -14.06 -15.57 6.32
CA ALA A 213 -14.67 -14.60 7.23
C ALA A 213 -14.90 -15.18 8.64
N VAL A 214 -15.31 -16.45 8.73
CA VAL A 214 -15.54 -17.16 10.00
C VAL A 214 -14.29 -17.23 10.91
N ARG A 215 -13.08 -17.02 10.36
CA ARG A 215 -11.83 -17.03 11.13
C ARG A 215 -11.81 -16.01 12.27
N LEU A 216 -12.44 -14.85 12.10
CA LEU A 216 -12.44 -13.78 13.09
C LEU A 216 -13.86 -13.37 13.46
N LYS A 217 -14.16 -13.34 14.78
CA LYS A 217 -15.46 -12.91 15.32
C LYS A 217 -15.92 -11.58 14.72
N ARG A 218 -15.02 -10.59 14.60
CA ARG A 218 -15.34 -9.28 14.01
C ARG A 218 -15.95 -9.39 12.62
N TYR A 219 -15.45 -10.29 11.77
CA TYR A 219 -15.95 -10.43 10.40
C TYR A 219 -17.31 -11.12 10.35
N VAL A 220 -17.56 -12.08 11.25
CA VAL A 220 -18.89 -12.69 11.40
C VAL A 220 -19.94 -11.64 11.79
N ILE A 221 -19.58 -10.71 12.68
CA ILE A 221 -20.46 -9.61 13.11
C ILE A 221 -20.67 -8.58 11.99
N LEU A 222 -19.63 -8.23 11.23
CA LEU A 222 -19.73 -7.24 10.15
C LEU A 222 -20.44 -7.78 8.90
N TYR A 223 -20.33 -9.08 8.65
CA TYR A 223 -20.84 -9.72 7.43
C TYR A 223 -21.73 -10.94 7.73
N PRO A 224 -22.78 -10.80 8.57
CA PRO A 224 -23.60 -11.93 8.98
C PRO A 224 -24.36 -12.53 7.80
N HIS A 225 -24.82 -11.72 6.83
CA HIS A 225 -25.51 -12.19 5.64
C HIS A 225 -24.64 -13.07 4.74
N LEU A 226 -23.37 -12.69 4.54
CA LEU A 226 -22.41 -13.48 3.77
C LEU A 226 -22.22 -14.86 4.40
N VAL A 227 -21.99 -14.88 5.72
CA VAL A 227 -21.76 -16.13 6.45
C VAL A 227 -23.02 -17.00 6.47
N MET A 228 -24.18 -16.41 6.77
CA MET A 228 -25.47 -17.10 6.87
C MET A 228 -25.81 -17.81 5.55
N ARG A 229 -25.72 -17.10 4.42
CA ARG A 229 -26.10 -17.63 3.11
C ARG A 229 -25.29 -18.86 2.70
N TYR A 230 -24.01 -18.91 3.08
CA TYR A 230 -23.12 -20.02 2.71
C TYR A 230 -22.88 -21.00 3.86
N ALA A 231 -23.48 -20.80 5.04
CA ALA A 231 -23.23 -21.60 6.24
C ALA A 231 -23.47 -23.10 6.02
N ARG A 232 -24.54 -23.47 5.30
CA ARG A 232 -24.90 -24.87 5.00
C ARG A 232 -23.86 -25.63 4.17
N LYS A 233 -23.04 -24.90 3.41
CA LYS A 233 -22.02 -25.41 2.48
C LYS A 233 -20.61 -25.29 3.04
N LEU A 234 -20.44 -24.73 4.25
CA LEU A 234 -19.14 -24.65 4.88
C LEU A 234 -18.59 -26.05 5.21
N PRO A 235 -17.28 -26.29 4.98
CA PRO A 235 -16.59 -27.44 5.54
C PRO A 235 -16.77 -27.56 7.05
N LYS A 236 -16.82 -28.80 7.57
CA LYS A 236 -17.09 -29.12 8.98
C LYS A 236 -16.23 -28.31 9.96
N ASP A 237 -14.93 -28.22 9.71
CA ASP A 237 -13.96 -27.47 10.54
C ASP A 237 -14.30 -25.97 10.62
N ARG A 238 -14.77 -25.39 9.51
CA ARG A 238 -15.14 -23.98 9.43
C ARG A 238 -16.50 -23.74 10.08
N PHE A 239 -17.45 -24.64 9.87
CA PHE A 239 -18.74 -24.57 10.53
C PHE A 239 -18.63 -24.71 12.06
N LEU A 240 -17.81 -25.64 12.55
CA LEU A 240 -17.50 -25.77 13.98
C LEU A 240 -16.95 -24.47 14.57
N ARG A 241 -16.06 -23.78 13.84
CA ARG A 241 -15.56 -22.47 14.26
C ARG A 241 -16.67 -21.43 14.33
N LEU A 242 -17.57 -21.37 13.34
CA LEU A 242 -18.72 -20.46 13.34
C LEU A 242 -19.63 -20.73 14.54
N TYR A 243 -19.97 -22.00 14.76
CA TYR A 243 -20.78 -22.44 15.90
C TYR A 243 -20.14 -22.01 17.23
N ASN A 244 -18.85 -22.25 17.42
CA ASN A 244 -18.11 -21.85 18.62
C ASN A 244 -18.06 -20.32 18.79
N VAL A 245 -17.94 -19.55 17.71
CA VAL A 245 -18.01 -18.08 17.78
C VAL A 245 -19.35 -17.62 18.33
N ILE A 246 -20.46 -18.24 17.90
CA ILE A 246 -21.81 -17.89 18.37
C ILE A 246 -22.02 -18.37 19.81
N ARG A 247 -21.74 -19.65 20.10
CA ARG A 247 -21.90 -20.27 21.44
C ARG A 247 -21.09 -19.55 22.52
N ASN A 248 -19.84 -19.16 22.24
CA ASN A 248 -18.97 -18.52 23.22
C ASN A 248 -19.27 -17.02 23.43
N ASN A 249 -20.24 -16.46 22.70
CA ASN A 249 -20.59 -15.06 22.77
C ASN A 249 -22.12 -14.87 22.86
N PRO A 250 -22.77 -15.40 23.91
CA PRO A 250 -24.23 -15.38 24.04
C PRO A 250 -24.79 -13.97 24.23
N GLN A 251 -23.96 -13.02 24.68
CA GLN A 251 -24.36 -11.63 24.91
C GLN A 251 -24.58 -10.84 23.61
N HIS A 252 -24.10 -11.34 22.47
CA HIS A 252 -24.29 -10.68 21.19
C HIS A 252 -25.58 -11.16 20.52
N ASN A 253 -26.37 -10.22 19.99
CA ASN A 253 -27.56 -10.57 19.22
C ASN A 253 -27.15 -11.06 17.81
N TRP A 254 -27.08 -12.38 17.64
CA TRP A 254 -26.74 -13.02 16.37
C TRP A 254 -27.90 -13.04 15.36
N GLY A 255 -29.11 -12.65 15.75
CA GLY A 255 -30.29 -12.59 14.88
C GLY A 255 -30.50 -13.86 14.06
N ALA A 256 -30.86 -13.70 12.79
CA ALA A 256 -31.11 -14.80 11.86
C ALA A 256 -29.91 -15.74 11.64
N LEU A 257 -28.68 -15.21 11.74
CA LEU A 257 -27.48 -16.04 11.61
C LEU A 257 -27.40 -17.06 12.75
N GLY A 258 -27.75 -16.66 13.97
CA GLY A 258 -27.79 -17.56 15.12
C GLY A 258 -28.78 -18.70 14.90
N THR A 259 -30.02 -18.37 14.52
CA THR A 259 -31.07 -19.35 14.23
C THR A 259 -30.64 -20.34 13.15
N GLU A 260 -30.16 -19.86 12.00
CA GLU A 260 -29.71 -20.71 10.90
C GLU A 260 -28.57 -21.64 11.33
N VAL A 261 -27.59 -21.15 12.11
CA VAL A 261 -26.48 -22.00 12.58
C VAL A 261 -26.96 -23.08 13.55
N PHE A 262 -27.90 -22.77 14.45
CA PHE A 262 -28.47 -23.79 15.36
C PHE A 262 -29.32 -24.82 14.62
N GLU A 263 -30.07 -24.41 13.59
CA GLU A 263 -30.80 -25.33 12.72
C GLU A 263 -29.85 -26.29 12.01
N ILE A 264 -28.78 -25.78 11.38
CA ILE A 264 -27.77 -26.61 10.71
C ILE A 264 -27.10 -27.57 11.68
N TYR A 265 -26.78 -27.10 12.90
CA TYR A 265 -26.22 -27.95 13.94
C TYR A 265 -27.18 -29.11 14.29
N ASN A 266 -28.45 -28.81 14.53
CA ASN A 266 -29.46 -29.79 14.88
C ASN A 266 -29.68 -30.82 13.75
N GLU A 267 -29.70 -30.37 12.50
CA GLU A 267 -29.90 -31.22 11.32
C GLU A 267 -28.69 -32.12 11.02
N LYS A 268 -27.46 -31.59 11.09
CA LYS A 268 -26.26 -32.26 10.55
C LYS A 268 -25.26 -32.75 11.59
N TYR A 269 -25.16 -32.10 12.75
CA TYR A 269 -24.02 -32.26 13.66
C TYR A 269 -24.40 -32.54 15.13
N LYS A 270 -25.69 -32.63 15.46
CA LYS A 270 -26.18 -32.85 16.84
C LYS A 270 -25.54 -34.05 17.55
N TRP A 271 -25.23 -35.10 16.79
CA TRP A 271 -24.64 -36.34 17.30
C TRP A 271 -23.12 -36.42 17.11
N ASP A 272 -22.50 -35.34 16.63
CA ASP A 272 -21.08 -35.26 16.36
C ASP A 272 -20.33 -34.83 17.62
N THR A 273 -19.43 -35.68 18.11
CA THR A 273 -18.69 -35.46 19.35
C THR A 273 -17.78 -34.24 19.31
N GLN A 274 -17.41 -33.75 18.12
CA GLN A 274 -16.59 -32.55 17.98
C GLN A 274 -17.35 -31.25 18.31
N PHE A 275 -18.68 -31.30 18.42
CA PHE A 275 -19.54 -30.14 18.69
C PHE A 275 -20.08 -30.07 20.13
N GLN A 276 -19.80 -31.09 20.96
CA GLN A 276 -20.20 -31.16 22.38
C GLN A 276 -19.25 -30.33 23.26
#